data_AF-A0A9D6KXQ6-F1
#
_entry.id   AF-A0A9D6KXQ6-F1
#
_cell.length_a   1.000
_cell.length_b   1.000
_cell.length_c   1.000
_cell.angle_alpha   90.00
_cell.angle_beta   90.00
_cell.angle_gamma   90.00
#
_symmetry.space_group_name_H-M   'P 1'
#
loop_
_entity.id
_entity.type
_entity.pdbx_description
1 polymer ?
#
loop_
_entity_poly.entity_id
_entity_poly.type
_entity_poly.pdbx_seq_one_letter_code
_entity_poly.pdbx_strand_id
1 'polypeptide(L)'
;MNLKSALIKLYFLLVHADGEVNEREEALGIQMIKTEGISEAEFISVLELLKKRTTSNIYAESIEELKRLDHQRQIRCVAWLCVVANADGFMDKTEWQFIYMVYHKELGLNLEEVMKVQKELVGLTFKKPMSFISVL
;
A
#
# COMPACT_ATOMS: atom_id res chain seq x y z
N MET A 1 8.49 -14.41 -7.15
CA MET A 1 8.43 -13.05 -7.73
C MET A 1 8.06 -12.06 -6.65
N ASN A 2 8.60 -10.84 -6.71
CA ASN A 2 8.74 -10.02 -5.51
C ASN A 2 7.59 -9.02 -5.31
N LEU A 3 6.51 -9.49 -4.69
CA LEU A 3 5.40 -8.67 -4.15
C LEU A 3 5.91 -7.43 -3.41
N LYS A 4 7.02 -7.57 -2.67
CA LYS A 4 7.61 -6.51 -1.84
C LYS A 4 8.03 -5.30 -2.69
N SER A 5 8.70 -5.55 -3.83
CA SER A 5 9.16 -4.48 -4.72
C SER A 5 7.99 -3.64 -5.22
N ALA A 6 6.94 -4.30 -5.73
CA ALA A 6 5.75 -3.63 -6.22
C ALA A 6 5.08 -2.80 -5.11
N LEU A 7 4.88 -3.38 -3.92
CA LEU A 7 4.29 -2.69 -2.78
C LEU A 7 5.06 -1.43 -2.37
N ILE A 8 6.38 -1.51 -2.26
CA ILE A 8 7.20 -0.37 -1.83
C ILE A 8 7.15 0.77 -2.86
N LYS A 9 7.22 0.45 -4.16
CA LYS A 9 7.13 1.46 -5.21
C LYS A 9 5.74 2.11 -5.27
N LEU A 10 4.69 1.32 -5.12
CA LEU A 10 3.32 1.81 -5.10
C LEU A 10 3.03 2.68 -3.88
N TYR A 11 3.52 2.26 -2.70
CA TYR A 11 3.50 3.09 -1.50
C TYR A 11 4.21 4.43 -1.73
N PHE A 12 5.43 4.39 -2.27
CA PHE A 12 6.20 5.61 -2.56
C PHE A 12 5.44 6.56 -3.50
N LEU A 13 4.86 6.03 -4.58
CA LEU A 13 4.09 6.83 -5.53
C LEU A 13 2.83 7.44 -4.92
N LEU A 14 2.16 6.70 -4.03
CA LEU A 14 0.94 7.15 -3.37
C LEU A 14 1.23 8.31 -2.42
N VAL A 15 2.12 8.12 -1.45
CA VAL A 15 2.37 9.13 -0.40
C VAL A 15 3.16 10.35 -0.90
N HIS A 16 3.65 10.33 -2.14
CA HIS A 16 4.28 11.50 -2.78
C HIS A 16 3.42 12.03 -3.93
N ALA A 17 2.16 11.61 -4.07
CA ALA A 17 1.29 12.04 -5.16
C ALA A 17 0.88 13.51 -5.05
N ASP A 18 0.70 14.01 -3.83
CA ASP A 18 0.33 15.39 -3.49
C ASP A 18 1.54 16.24 -3.05
N GLY A 19 2.66 15.61 -2.70
CA GLY A 19 3.93 16.24 -2.35
C GLY A 19 4.20 16.32 -0.85
N GLU A 20 3.30 15.82 0.00
CA GLU A 20 3.47 15.79 1.46
C GLU A 20 3.18 14.39 2.00
N VAL A 21 4.11 13.83 2.77
CA VAL A 21 3.89 12.57 3.48
C VAL A 21 3.45 12.90 4.89
N ASN A 22 2.29 12.40 5.33
CA ASN A 22 1.85 12.60 6.72
C ASN A 22 2.30 11.46 7.65
N GLU A 23 2.38 11.74 8.95
CA GLU A 23 2.85 10.77 9.95
C GLU A 23 2.00 9.48 10.02
N ARG A 24 0.71 9.56 9.66
CA ARG A 24 -0.19 8.39 9.71
C ARG A 24 0.01 7.49 8.50
N GLU A 25 0.28 8.03 7.32
CA GLU A 25 0.68 7.28 6.15
C GLU A 25 2.00 6.55 6.38
N GLU A 26 2.97 7.23 7.00
CA GLU A 26 4.24 6.59 7.41
C GLU A 26 3.98 5.44 8.38
N ALA A 27 3.17 5.68 9.41
CA ALA A 27 2.81 4.63 10.38
C ALA A 27 2.13 3.43 9.70
N LEU A 28 1.24 3.67 8.72
CA LEU A 28 0.61 2.62 7.94
C LEU A 28 1.60 1.92 6.99
N GLY A 29 2.57 2.64 6.43
CA GLY A 29 3.69 2.08 5.67
C GLY A 29 4.49 1.10 6.52
N ILE A 30 4.77 1.45 7.78
CA ILE A 30 5.44 0.56 8.74
C ILE A 30 4.59 -0.69 9.06
N GLN A 31 3.27 -0.54 9.22
CA GLN A 31 2.39 -1.70 9.43
C GLN A 31 2.28 -2.60 8.19
N MET A 32 2.30 -1.99 7.00
CA MET A 32 2.34 -2.71 5.73
C MET A 32 3.58 -3.61 5.66
N ILE A 33 4.78 -3.06 5.86
CA ILE A 33 6.01 -3.85 5.77
C ILE A 33 6.05 -4.98 6.81
N LYS A 34 5.56 -4.72 8.03
CA LYS A 34 5.46 -5.73 9.09
C LYS A 34 4.52 -6.87 8.70
N THR A 35 3.37 -6.54 8.12
CA THR A 35 2.37 -7.53 7.70
C THR A 35 2.86 -8.38 6.52
N GLU A 36 3.64 -7.78 5.61
CA GLU A 36 4.12 -8.44 4.40
C GLU A 36 5.51 -9.08 4.55
N GLY A 37 6.10 -9.04 5.76
CA GLY A 37 7.42 -9.62 6.03
C GLY A 37 8.55 -8.93 5.27
N ILE A 38 8.44 -7.62 5.08
CA ILE A 38 9.46 -6.74 4.49
C ILE A 38 10.28 -6.17 5.65
N SER A 39 11.61 -6.24 5.54
CA SER A 39 12.46 -5.66 6.59
C SER A 39 12.46 -4.13 6.48
N GLU A 40 12.51 -3.45 7.61
CA GLU A 40 12.56 -1.98 7.65
C GLU A 40 13.81 -1.43 6.95
N ALA A 41 14.95 -2.10 7.08
CA ALA A 41 16.18 -1.75 6.37
C ALA A 41 16.02 -1.84 4.83
N GLU A 42 15.40 -2.92 4.34
CA GLU A 42 15.07 -3.07 2.91
C GLU A 42 14.13 -1.95 2.46
N PHE A 43 13.07 -1.67 3.23
CA PHE A 43 12.10 -0.63 2.93
C PHE A 43 12.75 0.75 2.79
N ILE A 44 13.46 1.20 3.82
CA ILE A 44 14.14 2.50 3.84
C ILE A 44 15.14 2.59 2.69
N SER A 45 15.94 1.55 2.46
CA SER A 45 16.94 1.54 1.39
C SER A 45 16.31 1.72 0.01
N VAL A 46 15.16 1.09 -0.24
CA VAL A 46 14.44 1.22 -1.51
C VAL A 46 13.82 2.61 -1.62
N LEU A 47 13.19 3.15 -0.57
CA LEU A 47 12.63 4.51 -0.61
C LEU A 47 13.69 5.56 -0.95
N GLU A 48 14.89 5.47 -0.35
CA GLU A 48 16.01 6.37 -0.66
C GLU A 48 16.50 6.28 -2.11
N LEU A 49 16.43 5.08 -2.71
CA LEU A 49 16.73 4.91 -4.13
C LEU A 49 15.63 5.51 -5.02
N LEU A 50 14.36 5.36 -4.64
CA LEU A 50 13.22 5.86 -5.41
C LEU A 50 13.17 7.39 -5.47
N LYS A 51 13.59 8.09 -4.39
CA LYS A 51 13.71 9.57 -4.36
C LYS A 51 14.58 10.15 -5.49
N LYS A 52 15.50 9.36 -6.05
CA LYS A 52 16.43 9.80 -7.12
C LYS A 52 15.91 9.50 -8.53
N ARG A 53 14.69 8.98 -8.65
CA ARG A 53 14.10 8.50 -9.91
C ARG A 53 12.87 9.32 -10.28
N THR A 54 12.53 9.30 -11.56
CA THR A 54 11.31 9.96 -12.04
C THR A 54 10.09 9.11 -11.69
N THR A 55 9.01 9.76 -11.26
CA THR A 55 7.73 9.11 -10.92
C THR A 55 7.17 8.29 -12.08
N SER A 56 7.32 8.75 -13.32
CA SER A 56 6.91 8.02 -14.52
C SER A 56 7.60 6.66 -14.66
N ASN A 57 8.91 6.59 -14.40
CA ASN A 57 9.68 5.34 -14.50
C ASN A 57 9.30 4.38 -13.37
N ILE A 58 9.14 4.91 -12.15
CA ILE A 58 8.70 4.11 -10.99
C ILE A 58 7.31 3.53 -11.25
N TYR A 59 6.39 4.34 -11.79
CA TYR A 59 5.03 3.91 -12.14
C TYR A 59 5.05 2.78 -13.16
N ALA A 60 5.72 2.97 -14.30
CA ALA A 60 5.79 1.97 -15.37
C ALA A 60 6.31 0.62 -14.85
N GLU A 61 7.40 0.63 -14.08
CA GLU A 61 7.94 -0.59 -13.47
C GLU A 61 6.99 -1.24 -12.46
N SER A 62 6.31 -0.43 -11.65
CA SER A 62 5.35 -0.93 -10.65
C SER A 62 4.19 -1.65 -11.33
N ILE A 63 3.67 -1.09 -12.42
CA ILE A 63 2.60 -1.71 -13.20
C ILE A 63 3.08 -3.00 -13.87
N GLU A 64 4.29 -3.01 -14.45
CA GLU A 64 4.87 -4.23 -15.01
C GLU A 64 5.02 -5.33 -13.96
N GLU A 65 5.52 -4.99 -12.77
CA GLU A 65 5.68 -5.94 -11.67
C GLU A 65 4.32 -6.46 -11.18
N LEU A 66 3.34 -5.58 -11.01
CA LEU A 66 1.96 -5.93 -10.62
C LEU A 66 1.32 -6.90 -11.62
N LYS A 67 1.40 -6.61 -12.92
CA LYS A 67 0.81 -7.45 -13.99
C LYS A 67 1.38 -8.86 -14.03
N ARG A 68 2.57 -9.07 -13.47
CA ARG A 68 3.21 -10.39 -13.36
C ARG A 68 2.84 -11.16 -12.09
N LEU A 69 2.19 -10.52 -11.12
CA LEU A 69 1.69 -11.19 -9.91
C LEU A 69 0.40 -11.98 -10.21
N ASP A 70 0.09 -12.96 -9.38
CA ASP A 70 -1.22 -13.60 -9.40
C ASP A 70 -2.33 -12.64 -8.92
N HIS A 71 -3.58 -12.93 -9.31
CA HIS A 71 -4.75 -12.09 -9.03
C HIS A 71 -4.88 -11.71 -7.54
N GLN A 72 -4.66 -12.67 -6.64
CA GLN A 72 -4.78 -12.43 -5.19
C GLN A 72 -3.73 -11.45 -4.69
N ARG A 73 -2.49 -11.56 -5.19
CA ARG A 73 -1.43 -10.60 -4.88
C ARG A 73 -1.66 -9.23 -5.48
N GLN A 74 -2.21 -9.14 -6.68
CA GLN A 74 -2.61 -7.87 -7.30
C GLN A 74 -3.66 -7.15 -6.45
N ILE A 75 -4.72 -7.85 -6.05
CA ILE A 75 -5.75 -7.34 -5.14
C ILE A 75 -5.12 -6.85 -3.84
N ARG A 76 -4.23 -7.66 -3.24
CA ARG A 76 -3.56 -7.32 -1.97
C ARG A 76 -2.73 -6.03 -2.07
N CYS A 77 -2.04 -5.79 -3.18
CA CYS A 77 -1.33 -4.52 -3.41
C CYS A 77 -2.26 -3.32 -3.45
N VAL A 78 -3.33 -3.40 -4.23
CA VAL A 78 -4.31 -2.31 -4.36
C VAL A 78 -5.03 -2.08 -3.03
N ALA A 79 -5.37 -3.14 -2.31
CA ALA A 79 -6.00 -3.03 -1.00
C ALA A 79 -5.11 -2.27 0.00
N TRP A 80 -3.79 -2.50 -0.01
CA TRP A 80 -2.85 -1.71 0.80
C TRP A 80 -2.83 -0.23 0.42
N LEU A 81 -2.88 0.11 -0.88
CA LEU A 81 -3.01 1.51 -1.30
C LEU A 81 -4.26 2.16 -0.70
N CYS A 82 -5.40 1.48 -0.74
CA CYS A 82 -6.63 1.99 -0.14
C CYS A 82 -6.55 2.12 1.39
N VAL A 83 -5.74 1.31 2.07
CA VAL A 83 -5.52 1.44 3.52
C VAL A 83 -4.68 2.67 3.82
N VAL A 84 -3.55 2.83 3.12
CA VAL A 84 -2.61 3.94 3.33
C VAL A 84 -3.26 5.28 2.96
N ALA A 85 -3.89 5.37 1.79
CA ALA A 85 -4.54 6.60 1.32
C ALA A 85 -5.77 7.02 2.16
N ASN A 86 -6.26 6.13 3.02
CA ASN A 86 -7.35 6.45 3.95
C ASN A 86 -6.84 6.64 5.39
N ALA A 87 -5.54 6.93 5.57
CA ALA A 87 -4.90 7.14 6.87
C ALA A 87 -5.62 8.18 7.72
N ASP A 88 -6.04 9.27 7.09
CA ASP A 88 -6.68 10.41 7.74
C ASP A 88 -8.20 10.32 7.82
N GLY A 89 -8.77 9.19 7.44
CA GLY A 89 -10.21 8.97 7.41
C GLY A 89 -10.91 9.60 6.20
N PHE A 90 -10.16 10.26 5.32
CA PHE A 90 -10.59 10.72 4.02
C PHE A 90 -9.43 10.57 3.03
N MET A 91 -9.73 10.02 1.86
CA MET A 91 -8.78 9.90 0.75
C MET A 91 -9.00 11.05 -0.22
N ASP A 92 -7.93 11.74 -0.61
CA ASP A 92 -8.03 12.89 -1.50
C ASP A 92 -8.26 12.48 -2.96
N LYS A 93 -8.62 13.45 -3.80
CA LYS A 93 -8.97 13.19 -5.20
C LYS A 93 -7.82 12.60 -6.02
N THR A 94 -6.59 13.05 -5.80
CA THR A 94 -5.37 12.60 -6.47
C THR A 94 -5.06 11.16 -6.12
N GLU A 95 -5.14 10.79 -4.84
CA GLU A 95 -4.98 9.42 -4.38
C GLU A 95 -6.05 8.49 -4.95
N TRP A 96 -7.32 8.93 -4.94
CA TRP A 96 -8.43 8.21 -5.57
C TRP A 96 -8.17 7.96 -7.05
N GLN A 97 -7.72 8.99 -7.77
CA GLN A 97 -7.39 8.87 -9.19
C GLN A 97 -6.23 7.90 -9.43
N PHE A 98 -5.18 7.98 -8.62
CA PHE A 98 -4.05 7.05 -8.68
C PHE A 98 -4.50 5.61 -8.48
N ILE A 99 -5.24 5.33 -7.40
CA ILE A 99 -5.75 3.99 -7.10
C ILE A 99 -6.67 3.50 -8.23
N TYR A 100 -7.58 4.35 -8.72
CA TYR A 100 -8.46 4.03 -9.83
C TYR A 100 -7.71 3.64 -11.10
N MET A 101 -6.65 4.38 -11.45
CA MET A 101 -5.79 4.02 -12.58
C MET A 101 -5.17 2.63 -12.39
N VAL A 102 -4.63 2.34 -11.21
CA VAL A 102 -4.00 1.04 -10.93
C VAL A 102 -5.01 -0.11 -10.98
N TYR A 103 -6.09 -0.06 -10.21
CA TYR A 103 -6.98 -1.23 -10.07
C TYR A 103 -7.87 -1.43 -11.29
N HIS A 104 -8.40 -0.35 -11.87
CA HIS A 104 -9.40 -0.45 -12.93
C HIS A 104 -8.77 -0.37 -14.33
N LYS A 105 -7.89 0.60 -14.58
CA LYS A 105 -7.34 0.80 -15.93
C LYS A 105 -6.19 -0.17 -16.23
N GLU A 106 -5.30 -0.40 -15.28
CA GLU A 106 -4.12 -1.24 -15.52
C GLU A 106 -4.38 -2.72 -15.27
N LEU A 107 -5.16 -3.06 -14.25
CA LEU A 107 -5.34 -4.44 -13.79
C LEU A 107 -6.73 -5.02 -14.05
N GLY A 108 -7.75 -4.18 -14.23
CA GLY A 108 -9.13 -4.64 -14.45
C GLY A 108 -9.72 -5.42 -13.26
N LEU A 109 -9.30 -5.11 -12.03
CA LEU A 109 -9.74 -5.79 -10.82
C LEU A 109 -11.18 -5.42 -10.44
N ASN A 110 -11.89 -6.36 -9.80
CA ASN A 110 -13.19 -6.09 -9.21
C ASN A 110 -13.02 -5.29 -7.90
N LEU A 111 -13.71 -4.16 -7.81
CA LEU A 111 -13.68 -3.29 -6.63
C LEU A 111 -14.13 -4.00 -5.35
N GLU A 112 -15.13 -4.88 -5.41
CA GLU A 112 -15.62 -5.62 -4.25
C GLU A 112 -14.55 -6.54 -3.65
N GLU A 113 -13.73 -7.18 -4.50
CA GLU A 113 -12.61 -8.02 -4.06
C GLU A 113 -11.54 -7.18 -3.35
N VAL A 114 -11.21 -6.02 -3.93
CA VAL A 114 -10.27 -5.04 -3.33
C VAL A 114 -10.79 -4.57 -1.97
N MET A 115 -12.06 -4.17 -1.88
CA MET A 115 -12.67 -3.69 -0.64
C MET A 115 -12.75 -4.78 0.43
N LYS A 116 -12.96 -6.04 0.03
CA LYS A 116 -12.94 -7.18 0.97
C LYS A 116 -11.55 -7.32 1.59
N VAL A 117 -10.50 -7.36 0.77
CA VAL A 117 -9.12 -7.48 1.28
C VAL A 117 -8.70 -6.25 2.07
N GLN A 118 -9.12 -5.05 1.66
CA GLN A 118 -8.89 -3.81 2.42
C GLN A 118 -9.43 -3.93 3.86
N LYS A 119 -10.66 -4.41 4.03
CA LYS A 119 -11.26 -4.62 5.37
C LYS A 119 -10.48 -5.64 6.19
N GLU A 120 -10.00 -6.71 5.57
CA GLU A 120 -9.16 -7.71 6.22
C GLU A 120 -7.85 -7.08 6.71
N LEU A 121 -7.19 -6.28 5.86
CA LEU A 121 -5.95 -5.56 6.20
C LEU A 121 -6.16 -4.56 7.34
N VAL A 122 -7.22 -3.75 7.30
CA VAL A 122 -7.59 -2.85 8.42
C VAL A 122 -7.73 -3.63 9.73
N GLY A 123 -8.38 -4.80 9.69
CA GLY A 123 -8.51 -5.67 10.85
C GLY A 123 -7.17 -6.20 11.39
N LEU A 124 -6.14 -6.32 10.56
CA LEU A 124 -4.79 -6.69 10.99
C LEU A 124 -4.02 -5.50 11.57
N THR A 125 -4.20 -4.33 10.98
CA THR A 125 -3.49 -3.08 11.34
C THR A 125 -3.98 -2.48 12.65
N PHE A 126 -5.29 -2.52 12.93
CA PHE A 126 -5.91 -1.80 14.05
C PHE A 126 -6.43 -2.70 15.18
N LYS A 127 -6.00 -3.96 15.27
CA LYS A 127 -6.36 -4.83 16.40
C LYS A 127 -5.93 -4.17 17.71
N LYS A 128 -6.92 -3.74 18.52
CA LYS A 128 -6.72 -3.34 19.92
C LYS A 128 -5.95 -4.47 20.62
N PRO A 129 -4.93 -4.17 21.45
CA PRO A 129 -4.40 -5.19 22.35
C PRO A 129 -5.58 -5.70 23.18
N MET A 130 -5.85 -7.01 23.12
CA MET A 130 -6.72 -7.62 24.12
C MET A 130 -6.03 -7.42 25.46
N SER A 131 -6.51 -6.44 26.22
CA SER A 131 -6.24 -6.36 27.65
C SER A 131 -6.81 -7.65 28.25
N PHE A 132 -5.93 -8.59 28.60
CA PHE A 132 -6.30 -9.66 29.52
C PHE A 132 -6.71 -8.98 30.83
N ILE A 133 -8.01 -8.82 31.04
CA ILE A 133 -8.54 -8.63 32.40
C ILE A 133 -8.31 -9.96 33.09
N SER A 134 -7.17 -10.08 33.77
CA SER A 134 -6.96 -11.06 34.82
C SER A 134 -7.94 -10.72 35.94
N VAL A 135 -9.09 -11.39 35.96
CA VAL A 135 -9.95 -11.43 37.14
C VAL A 135 -9.23 -12.33 38.14
N LEU A 136 -8.67 -11.71 39.18
CA LEU A 136 -8.32 -12.35 40.44
C LEU A 136 -9.59 -12.58 41.27
#